data_AF-A0A8T5ZQU4-F1
#
_entry.id   AF-A0A8T5ZQU4-F1
#
_cell.length_a   1.000
_cell.length_b   1.000
_cell.length_c   1.000
_cell.angle_alpha   90.00
_cell.angle_beta   90.00
_cell.angle_gamma   90.00
#
_symmetry.space_group_name_H-M   'P 1'
#
loop_
_entity.id
_entity.type
_entity.pdbx_description
1 polymer ?
#
loop_
_entity_poly.entity_id
_entity_poly.type
_entity_poly.pdbx_seq_one_letter_code
_entity_poly.pdbx_strand_id
1 'polypeptide(L)' 'NRSPSTISREVQRNRGRRYYKAVDANNRANRMAKRPKPCLLDQNLPLRKLVLEKLEMKWSPEQISGWLRR' A
#
# COMPACT_ATOMS: atom_id res chain seq x y z
N ASN A 1 8.51 -3.28 22.34
CA ASN A 1 8.98 -4.68 22.42
C ASN A 1 8.16 -5.52 21.43
N ARG A 2 8.77 -6.24 20.47
CA ARG A 2 8.00 -7.05 19.49
C ARG A 2 7.70 -8.43 20.08
N SER A 3 6.50 -8.96 19.84
CA SER A 3 6.15 -10.29 20.36
C SER A 3 7.00 -11.39 19.70
N PRO A 4 7.34 -12.48 20.42
CA PRO A 4 8.09 -13.60 19.85
C PRO A 4 7.45 -14.18 18.58
N SER A 5 6.11 -14.21 18.52
CA SER A 5 5.38 -14.67 17.33
C SER A 5 5.54 -13.75 16.12
N THR A 6 5.78 -12.45 16.33
CA THR A 6 6.08 -11.49 15.25
C THR A 6 7.45 -11.78 14.65
N ILE A 7 8.46 -11.96 15.51
CA ILE A 7 9.83 -12.25 15.11
C ILE A 7 9.91 -13.61 14.41
N SER A 8 9.27 -14.65 14.97
CA SER A 8 9.23 -15.98 14.36
C SER A 8 8.62 -15.95 12.95
N ARG A 9 7.48 -15.25 12.78
CA ARG A 9 6.85 -15.09 11.46
C ARG A 9 7.70 -14.29 10.48
N GLU A 10 8.41 -13.26 10.93
CA GLU A 10 9.35 -12.51 10.10
C GLU A 10 10.49 -13.39 9.60
N VAL A 11 11.14 -14.13 10.50
CA VAL A 11 12.24 -15.06 10.16
C VAL A 11 11.75 -16.13 9.19
N GLN A 12 10.59 -16.74 9.45
CA GLN A 12 10.01 -17.77 8.58
C GLN A 12 9.70 -17.23 7.17
N ARG A 13 9.14 -16.02 7.05
CA ARG A 13 8.85 -15.40 5.73
C ARG A 13 10.12 -15.04 4.96
N ASN A 14 11.26 -14.88 5.64
CA ASN A 14 12.53 -14.43 5.09
C ASN A 14 13.58 -15.55 5.12
N ARG A 15 13.26 -16.70 4.50
CA ARG A 15 14.13 -17.88 4.29
C ARG A 15 14.38 -18.75 5.54
N GLY A 16 13.75 -18.43 6.66
CA GLY A 16 13.84 -19.24 7.89
C GLY A 16 15.14 -19.01 8.66
N ARG A 17 15.21 -19.55 9.88
CA ARG A 17 16.27 -19.25 10.86
C ARG A 17 17.70 -19.48 10.34
N ARG A 18 17.92 -20.54 9.56
CA ARG A 18 19.26 -20.91 9.05
C ARG A 18 19.78 -19.96 7.96
N TYR A 19 18.88 -19.30 7.23
CA TYR A 19 19.22 -18.51 6.05
C TYR A 19 18.73 -17.07 6.13
N TYR A 20 18.29 -16.64 7.32
CA TYR A 20 17.79 -15.29 7.54
C TYR A 20 18.90 -14.27 7.34
N LYS A 21 18.62 -13.24 6.54
CA LYS A 21 19.49 -12.09 6.33
C LYS A 21 18.67 -10.83 6.49
N ALA A 22 18.98 -10.03 7.53
CA ALA A 22 18.25 -8.81 7.85
C ALA A 22 18.25 -7.80 6.69
N VAL A 23 19.38 -7.66 6.00
CA VAL A 23 19.51 -6.77 4.83
C VAL A 23 18.57 -7.20 3.70
N ASP A 24 18.48 -8.51 3.40
CA ASP A 24 17.59 -9.02 2.36
C ASP A 24 16.11 -8.84 2.72
N ALA A 25 15.76 -9.10 3.98
CA ALA A 25 14.42 -8.89 4.52
C ALA A 25 14.02 -7.41 4.41
N ASN A 26 14.91 -6.49 4.79
CA ASN A 26 14.69 -5.06 4.68
C ASN A 26 14.57 -4.60 3.22
N ASN A 27 15.46 -5.08 2.34
CA ASN A 27 15.40 -4.77 0.91
C ASN A 27 14.09 -5.26 0.27
N ARG A 28 13.62 -6.45 0.67
CA ARG A 28 12.30 -6.95 0.26
C ARG A 28 11.18 -6.06 0.79
N ALA A 29 11.22 -5.68 2.07
CA ALA A 29 10.23 -4.78 2.66
C ALA A 29 10.18 -3.44 1.90
N ASN A 30 11.33 -2.83 1.61
CA ASN A 30 11.43 -1.59 0.83
C ASN A 30 10.86 -1.74 -0.59
N ARG A 31 11.13 -2.86 -1.26
CA ARG A 31 10.53 -3.14 -2.59
C ARG A 31 9.03 -3.32 -2.53
N MET A 32 8.49 -3.94 -1.48
CA MET A 32 7.05 -4.13 -1.31
C MET A 32 6.32 -2.89 -0.79
N ALA A 33 7.03 -2.02 -0.05
CA ALA A 33 6.51 -0.74 0.42
C ALA A 33 6.23 0.21 -0.75
N LYS A 34 7.02 0.12 -1.83
CA LYS A 34 6.66 0.72 -3.11
C LYS A 34 5.40 0.01 -3.59
N ARG A 35 4.26 0.72 -3.67
CA ARG A 35 2.99 0.18 -4.16
C ARG A 35 3.22 -0.43 -5.55
N PRO A 36 3.33 -1.77 -5.69
CA PRO A 36 3.72 -2.37 -6.97
C PRO A 36 2.53 -2.42 -7.94
N LYS A 37 1.32 -2.13 -7.45
CA LYS A 37 0.11 -2.03 -8.24
C LYS A 37 -0.05 -0.60 -8.74
N PRO A 38 -0.36 -0.40 -10.03
CA PRO A 38 -0.67 0.94 -10.54
C PRO A 38 -1.81 1.58 -9.72
N CYS A 39 -1.80 2.92 -9.61
CA CYS A 39 -2.87 3.63 -8.90
C CYS A 39 -4.21 3.39 -9.62
N LEU A 40 -5.31 3.42 -8.88
CA LEU A 40 -6.66 3.25 -9.46
C LEU A 40 -6.97 4.38 -10.45
N LEU A 41 -6.57 5.62 -10.11
CA LEU A 41 -6.80 6.80 -10.95
C LEU A 41 -5.91 6.81 -12.19
N ASP A 42 -4.76 6.13 -12.16
CA ASP A 42 -3.91 5.97 -13.35
C ASP A 42 -4.53 4.99 -14.35
N GLN A 43 -5.22 3.97 -13.85
CA GLN A 43 -5.86 2.95 -14.67
C GLN A 43 -7.26 3.37 -15.17
N ASN A 44 -7.97 4.21 -14.41
CA ASN A 44 -9.33 4.63 -14.72
C ASN A 44 -9.38 6.13 -15.00
N LEU A 45 -9.13 6.49 -16.27
CA LEU A 45 -9.15 7.90 -16.72
C LEU A 45 -10.50 8.60 -16.50
N PRO A 46 -11.66 7.96 -16.75
CA PRO A 46 -12.95 8.56 -16.40
C PRO A 46 -13.08 8.90 -14.92
N LEU A 47 -12.72 7.98 -14.03
CA LEU A 47 -12.75 8.20 -12.59
C LEU A 47 -11.78 9.33 -12.18
N ARG A 48 -10.59 9.37 -12.77
CA ARG A 48 -9.62 10.44 -12.52
C ARG A 48 -10.16 11.81 -12.89
N LYS A 49 -10.77 11.94 -14.07
CA LYS A 49 -11.37 13.21 -14.51
C LYS A 49 -12.46 13.67 -13.53
N LEU A 50 -13.35 12.77 -13.14
CA LEU A 50 -14.41 13.04 -12.18
C LEU A 50 -13.88 13.49 -10.81
N VAL A 51 -12.84 12.82 -10.30
CA VAL A 51 -12.19 13.19 -9.04
C VAL A 51 -11.55 14.58 -9.15
N LEU A 52 -10.89 14.90 -10.26
CA LEU A 52 -10.30 16.22 -10.48
C LEU A 52 -11.36 17.33 -10.52
N GLU A 53 -12.44 17.14 -11.27
CA GLU A 53 -13.57 18.09 -11.33
C GLU A 53 -14.16 18.36 -9.93
N LYS A 54 -14.30 17.33 -9.09
CA LYS A 54 -14.80 17.50 -7.72
C LYS A 54 -13.80 18.20 -6.79
N LEU A 55 -12.51 17.93 -6.96
CA LEU A 55 -11.46 18.64 -6.23
C LEU A 55 -11.42 20.13 -6.60
N GLU A 56 -11.61 20.47 -7.88
CA GLU A 56 -11.75 21.87 -8.32
C GLU A 56 -12.95 22.57 -7.67
N MET A 57 -14.04 21.84 -7.42
CA MET A 57 -15.20 22.31 -6.66
C MET A 57 -14.98 22.34 -5.14
N LYS A 58 -13.75 22.14 -4.66
CA LYS A 58 -13.37 22.12 -3.23
C LYS A 58 -14.03 21.03 -2.40
N TRP A 59 -14.39 19.90 -3.00
CA TRP A 59 -14.86 18.74 -2.25
C TRP A 59 -13.67 18.06 -1.53
N SER A 60 -13.89 17.57 -0.32
CA SER A 60 -12.89 16.78 0.39
C SER A 60 -12.79 15.35 -0.19
N PRO A 61 -11.64 14.66 -0.07
CA PRO A 61 -11.51 13.27 -0.48
C PRO A 61 -12.57 12.33 0.14
N GLU A 62 -12.96 12.59 1.39
CA GLU A 62 -14.01 11.86 2.10
C GLU A 62 -15.39 12.08 1.46
N GLN A 63 -15.72 13.32 1.07
CA GLN A 63 -16.97 13.63 0.37
C GLN A 63 -17.05 12.97 -1.00
N ILE A 64 -15.96 13.01 -1.77
CA ILE A 64 -15.89 12.39 -3.10
C ILE A 64 -16.06 10.87 -2.97
N SER A 65 -15.32 10.24 -2.06
CA SER A 65 -15.41 8.80 -1.85
C SER A 65 -16.76 8.35 -1.30
N GLY A 66 -17.39 9.14 -0.43
CA GLY A 66 -18.74 8.89 0.07
C GLY A 66 -19.82 9.01 -1.02
N TRP A 67 -19.67 9.98 -1.93
CA TRP A 67 -20.57 10.16 -3.06
C TRP A 67 -20.45 9.02 -4.09
N LEU A 68 -19.23 8.56 -4.37
CA LEU A 68 -18.97 7.44 -5.30
C LEU A 68 -19.46 6.07 -4.81
N ARG A 69 -19.75 5.93 -3.51
CA ARG A 69 -20.25 4.67 -2.92
C ARG A 69 -21.77 4.52 -2.99
N ARG A 70 -22.48 5.56 -3.42
CA ARG A 70 -23.93 5.51 -3.67
C ARG A 70 -24.19 4.97 -5.06
#